data_AF-A0A947IJI0-F1
#
_entry.id   AF-A0A947IJI0-F1
#
_cell.length_a   1.000
_cell.length_b   1.000
_cell.length_c   1.000
_cell.angle_alpha   90.00
_cell.angle_beta   90.00
_cell.angle_gamma   90.00
#
_symmetry.space_group_name_H-M   'P 1'
#
loop_
_entity.id
_entity.type
_entity.pdbx_description
1 polymer ?
#
loop_
_entity_poly.entity_id
_entity_poly.type
_entity_poly.pdbx_seq_one_letter_code
_entity_poly.pdbx_strand_id
1 'polypeptide(L)' 'MDIRSFLLTLVISLSVGIFIGFTLRDIGGYLLQLIRKHLIKPKFLKPYQNRKTTESTHNSQVES' A
#
# COMPACT_ATOMS: atom_id res chain seq x y z
N MET A 1 15.15 47.21 2.85
CA MET A 1 14.58 46.02 3.51
C MET A 1 15.31 45.82 4.82
N ASP A 2 14.58 45.79 5.94
CA ASP A 2 15.19 45.58 7.26
C ASP A 2 15.76 44.18 7.42
N ILE A 3 16.99 44.10 7.96
CA ILE A 3 17.71 42.84 8.17
C ILE A 3 16.92 41.86 9.05
N ARG A 4 16.12 42.39 9.98
CA ARG A 4 15.25 41.62 10.88
C ARG A 4 14.14 40.90 10.11
N SER A 5 13.52 41.59 9.16
CA SER A 5 12.46 41.03 8.31
C SER A 5 13.02 39.94 7.38
N PHE A 6 14.26 40.11 6.91
CA PHE A 6 14.96 39.08 6.12
C PHE A 6 15.23 37.82 6.94
N LEU A 7 15.78 37.97 8.16
CA LEU A 7 16.02 36.86 9.08
C LEU A 7 14.73 36.12 9.45
N LEU A 8 13.65 36.85 9.73
CA LEU A 8 12.37 36.24 10.06
C LEU A 8 11.80 35.43 8.90
N THR A 9 11.89 35.98 7.68
CA THR A 9 11.44 35.30 6.45
C THR A 9 12.26 34.03 6.19
N LEU A 10 13.57 34.07 6.45
CA LEU A 10 14.46 32.92 6.30
C LEU A 10 14.09 31.80 7.29
N VAL A 11 13.84 32.13 8.56
CA VAL A 11 13.47 31.12 9.57
C VAL A 11 12.11 30.49 9.23
N ILE A 12 11.14 31.30 8.77
CA ILE A 12 9.82 30.81 8.39
C ILE A 12 9.93 29.89 7.16
N SER A 13 10.66 30.30 6.12
CA SER A 13 10.81 29.49 4.90
C SER A 13 11.52 28.15 5.18
N LEU A 14 12.55 28.17 6.04
CA LEU A 14 13.24 26.95 6.46
C LEU A 14 12.30 26.02 7.25
N SER A 15 11.53 26.58 8.18
CA SER A 15 10.59 25.81 9.02
C SER A 15 9.49 25.16 8.18
N VAL A 16 8.92 25.91 7.22
CA VAL A 16 7.91 25.41 6.29
C VAL A 16 8.48 24.30 5.40
N GLY A 17 9.68 24.48 4.86
CA GLY A 17 10.35 23.46 4.05
C GLY A 17 10.60 22.15 4.80
N ILE A 18 11.04 22.23 6.06
CA ILE A 18 11.24 21.05 6.93
C ILE A 18 9.91 20.36 7.20
N PHE A 19 8.85 21.11 7.51
CA PHE A 19 7.53 20.56 7.82
C PHE A 19 6.93 19.82 6.63
N ILE A 20 7.03 20.40 5.43
CA ILE A 20 6.59 19.78 4.18
C ILE A 20 7.40 18.51 3.89
N GLY A 21 8.73 18.57 4.00
CA GLY A 21 9.59 17.42 3.79
C GLY A 21 9.28 16.25 4.74
N PHE A 22 9.01 16.56 6.01
CA PHE A 22 8.62 15.56 7.01
C PHE A 22 7.26 14.93 6.67
N THR A 23 6.28 15.76 6.31
CA THR A 23 4.94 15.32 5.94
C THR A 23 4.96 14.42 4.70
N LEU A 24 5.72 14.79 3.65
CA LEU A 24 5.89 13.97 2.45
C LEU A 24 6.60 12.65 2.75
N ARG A 25 7.61 12.66 3.63
CA ARG A 25 8.34 11.45 4.00
C ARG A 25 7.44 10.46 4.73
N ASP A 26 6.61 10.95 5.64
CA ASP A 26 5.69 10.10 6.41
C ASP A 26 4.61 9.51 5.49
N ILE A 27 3.95 10.35 4.70
CA ILE A 27 2.93 9.92 3.73
C ILE A 27 3.52 8.97 2.69
N GLY A 28 4.72 9.26 2.17
CA GLY A 28 5.41 8.40 1.21
C GLY A 28 5.72 7.01 1.77
N GLY A 29 6.10 6.92 3.05
CA GLY A 29 6.30 5.66 3.75
C GLY A 29 5.01 4.83 3.87
N TYR A 30 3.91 5.46 4.26
CA TYR A 30 2.59 4.80 4.34
C TYR A 30 2.08 4.37 2.96
N LEU A 31 2.23 5.22 1.94
CA LEU A 31 1.78 4.92 0.59
C LEU A 31 2.60 3.77 -0.02
N LEU A 32 3.92 3.76 0.18
CA LEU A 32 4.78 2.67 -0.28
C LEU A 32 4.47 1.34 0.43
N GLN A 33 4.16 1.37 1.73
CA GLN A 33 3.71 0.18 2.46
C GLN A 33 2.36 -0.34 1.97
N LEU A 34 1.43 0.56 1.67
CA LEU A 34 0.11 0.21 1.14
C LEU A 34 0.24 -0.42 -0.26
N ILE A 35 1.04 0.20 -1.12
CA ILE A 35 1.36 -0.27 -2.47
C ILE A 35 2.04 -1.64 -2.41
N ARG A 36 3.05 -1.84 -1.54
CA ARG A 36 3.67 -3.16 -1.32
C ARG A 36 2.66 -4.20 -0.84
N LYS A 37 1.81 -3.88 0.14
CA LYS A 37 0.78 -4.83 0.62
C LYS A 37 -0.25 -5.18 -0.47
N HIS A 38 -0.58 -4.24 -1.35
CA HIS A 38 -1.56 -4.48 -2.41
C HIS A 38 -0.96 -5.21 -3.62
N LEU A 39 0.28 -4.90 -4.00
CA LEU A 39 1.02 -5.59 -5.07
C LEU A 39 1.54 -6.97 -4.65
N ILE A 40 1.88 -7.15 -3.37
CA ILE A 40 2.26 -8.44 -2.76
C ILE A 40 1.02 -9.15 -2.21
N LYS A 41 -0.20 -8.77 -2.61
CA LYS A 41 -1.35 -9.68 -2.44
C LYS A 41 -0.98 -10.99 -3.15
N PRO A 42 -0.95 -12.09 -2.40
CA PRO A 42 -0.15 -13.24 -2.73
C PRO A 42 -0.65 -13.88 -4.01
N LYS A 43 0.23 -13.95 -5.01
CA LYS A 43 0.12 -14.82 -6.19
C LYS A 43 0.05 -16.32 -5.85
N PHE A 44 -0.09 -16.69 -4.57
CA PHE A 44 0.06 -18.05 -4.04
C PHE A 44 -1.19 -18.63 -3.34
N LEU A 45 -2.33 -17.92 -3.28
CA LEU A 45 -3.53 -18.42 -2.58
C LEU A 45 -4.71 -18.85 -3.46
N LYS A 46 -4.52 -19.05 -4.77
CA LYS A 46 -5.53 -19.79 -5.58
C LYS A 46 -4.87 -20.66 -6.66
N PRO A 47 -4.38 -21.85 -6.27
CA PRO A 47 -4.86 -23.04 -6.97
C PRO A 47 -5.31 -24.12 -5.97
N TYR A 48 -6.32 -23.85 -5.16
CA TYR A 48 -7.02 -24.90 -4.41
C TYR A 48 -8.55 -24.76 -4.48
N GLN A 49 -9.03 -24.21 -5.60
CA GLN A 49 -10.45 -24.25 -5.96
C GLN A 49 -10.61 -25.05 -7.26
N ASN A 50 -9.98 -26.24 -7.32
CA ASN A 50 -10.09 -27.12 -8.49
C ASN A 50 -10.07 -28.61 -8.11
N ARG A 51 -10.72 -29.00 -7.00
CA ARG A 51 -10.77 -30.41 -6.58
C ARG A 51 -12.00 -30.80 -5.74
N LYS A 52 -13.14 -30.13 -5.91
CA LYS A 52 -14.41 -30.55 -5.28
C LYS A 52 -15.57 -30.72 -6.27
N THR A 53 -15.30 -30.74 -7.58
CA THR A 53 -16.35 -30.89 -8.60
C THR A 53 -16.12 -32.09 -9.53
N THR A 54 -15.29 -33.06 -9.13
CA THR A 54 -15.00 -34.26 -9.95
C THR A 54 -15.21 -35.59 -9.22
N GLU A 55 -15.75 -35.59 -8.00
CA GLU A 55 -16.10 -36.84 -7.30
C GLU A 55 -17.61 -37.03 -7.09
N SER A 56 -18.45 -36.02 -7.36
CA SER A 56 -19.90 -36.15 -7.20
C SER A 56 -20.65 -36.68 -8.43
N THR A 57 -19.98 -36.88 -9.58
CA THR A 57 -20.66 -37.34 -10.81
C THR A 57 -20.28 -38.76 -11.21
N HIS A 58 -19.36 -39.43 -10.51
CA HIS A 58 -19.00 -40.83 -10.83
C HIS A 58 -19.71 -41.89 -9.94
N ASN A 59 -20.42 -41.49 -8.88
CA ASN A 59 -21.15 -42.46 -8.03
C ASN A 59 -22.65 -42.58 -8.33
N SER A 60 -23.14 -42.00 -9.42
CA SER A 60 -24.53 -42.19 -9.87
C SER A 60 -24.69 -43.17 -11.03
N GLN A 61 -23.66 -43.98 -11.33
CA GLN A 61 -23.70 -44.95 -12.42
C GLN A 61 -23.38 -46.40 -11.98
N VAL A 62 -23.45 -46.68 -10.68
CA VAL A 62 -23.35 -48.04 -10.11
C VAL A 62 -24.49 -48.27 -9.12
N GLU A 63 -25.73 -47.95 -9.51
CA GLU A 63 -26.95 -48.49 -8.89
C GLU A 63 -28.15 -48.13 -9.79
N SER A 64 -28.32 -48.89 -10.87
CA SER A 64 -29.56 -49.08 -11.63
C SER A 64 -29.46 -50.34 -12.47
#